data_AF-A0A3L8NWV0-F1
#
_entry.id   AF-A0A3L8NWV0-F1
#
_cell.length_a   1.000
_cell.length_b   1.000
_cell.length_c   1.000
_cell.angle_alpha   90.00
_cell.angle_beta   90.00
_cell.angle_gamma   90.00
#
_symmetry.space_group_name_H-M   'P 1'
#
loop_
_entity.id
_entity.type
_entity.pdbx_description
1 polymer ?
#
loop_
_entity_poly.entity_id
_entity_poly.type
_entity_poly.pdbx_seq_one_letter_code
_entity_poly.pdbx_strand_id
1 'polypeptide(L)'
;MSKYFVRARSRAQRMLDDPEALKRVAEESYRSGASRSGPFTAVIDDFRTLVRLVVAYGRGHYREIPPDSLALVVAGLLYVVSPLDAIPDVVPGVGYLDDAVVVGWVIKSVRQELDAFRAWELGQ
;
A
#
# COMPACT_ATOMS: atom_id res chain seq x y z
N MET A 1 -0.14 -24.77 -5.14
CA MET A 1 -1.39 -24.14 -4.64
C MET A 1 -1.26 -23.99 -3.12
N SER A 2 -1.23 -22.74 -2.62
CA SER A 2 -0.91 -22.44 -1.21
C SER A 2 -1.94 -23.04 -0.24
N LYS A 3 -1.47 -23.71 0.83
CA LYS A 3 -2.30 -24.33 1.89
C LYS A 3 -3.25 -23.34 2.59
N TYR A 4 -2.93 -22.04 2.53
CA TYR A 4 -3.74 -20.96 3.08
C TYR A 4 -5.04 -20.76 2.27
N PHE A 5 -4.94 -20.80 0.94
CA PHE A 5 -6.07 -20.59 0.04
C PHE A 5 -7.12 -21.71 0.16
N VAL A 6 -6.66 -22.95 0.36
CA VAL A 6 -7.54 -24.11 0.56
C VAL A 6 -8.34 -23.98 1.86
N ARG A 7 -7.70 -23.56 2.96
CA ARG A 7 -8.38 -23.37 4.26
C ARG A 7 -9.36 -22.21 4.26
N ALA A 8 -9.02 -21.10 3.60
CA ALA A 8 -9.92 -19.95 3.44
C ALA A 8 -11.21 -20.36 2.70
N ARG A 9 -11.07 -21.13 1.61
CA ARG A 9 -12.21 -21.62 0.81
C ARG A 9 -13.13 -22.56 1.59
N SER A 10 -12.59 -23.49 2.38
CA SER A 10 -13.41 -24.41 3.20
C SER A 10 -14.11 -23.73 4.37
N ARG A 11 -13.61 -22.58 4.84
CA ARG A 11 -14.27 -21.77 5.86
C ARG A 11 -15.39 -20.93 5.23
N ALA A 12 -15.13 -20.34 4.06
CA ALA A 12 -16.14 -19.61 3.29
C ALA A 12 -17.33 -20.51 2.90
N GLN A 13 -17.08 -21.74 2.44
CA GLN A 13 -18.15 -22.68 2.10
C GLN A 13 -19.06 -23.02 3.28
N ARG A 14 -18.50 -23.28 4.47
CA ARG A 14 -19.31 -23.53 5.67
C ARG A 14 -20.09 -22.31 6.15
N MET A 15 -19.62 -21.11 5.84
CA MET A 15 -20.36 -19.89 6.15
C MET A 15 -21.53 -19.66 5.19
N LEU A 16 -21.45 -20.15 3.95
CA LEU A 16 -22.58 -20.05 3.01
C LEU A 16 -23.80 -20.85 3.47
N ASP A 17 -23.59 -21.88 4.29
CA ASP A 17 -24.66 -22.72 4.86
C ASP A 17 -25.22 -22.18 6.19
N ASP A 18 -24.63 -21.13 6.77
CA ASP A 18 -25.06 -20.49 8.02
C ASP A 18 -25.43 -19.01 7.76
N PRO A 19 -26.73 -18.72 7.54
CA PRO A 19 -27.23 -17.37 7.30
C PRO A 19 -26.87 -16.37 8.42
N GLU A 20 -26.74 -16.83 9.66
CA GLU A 20 -26.40 -15.96 10.79
C GLU A 20 -24.90 -15.72 10.93
N ALA A 21 -24.06 -16.62 10.43
CA ALA A 21 -22.64 -16.34 10.25
C ALA A 21 -22.42 -15.30 9.13
N LEU A 22 -23.16 -15.40 8.02
CA LEU A 22 -23.11 -14.40 6.94
C LEU A 22 -23.58 -13.02 7.43
N LYS A 23 -24.71 -12.99 8.15
CA LYS A 23 -25.25 -11.73 8.70
C LYS A 23 -24.31 -11.11 9.71
N ARG A 24 -23.67 -11.89 10.59
CA ARG A 24 -22.67 -11.38 11.53
C ARG A 24 -21.45 -10.80 10.83
N VAL A 25 -20.90 -11.48 9.83
CA VAL A 25 -19.75 -10.95 9.08
C VAL A 25 -20.12 -9.72 8.27
N ALA A 26 -21.32 -9.68 7.68
CA ALA A 26 -21.82 -8.48 7.01
C ALA A 26 -22.00 -7.32 8.00
N GLU A 27 -22.65 -7.55 9.14
CA GLU A 27 -22.87 -6.53 10.17
C GLU A 27 -21.56 -6.06 10.82
N GLU A 28 -20.62 -6.96 11.07
CA GLU A 28 -19.28 -6.63 11.57
C GLU A 28 -18.50 -5.86 10.50
N SER A 29 -18.59 -6.24 9.22
CA SER A 29 -18.03 -5.47 8.11
C SER A 29 -18.70 -4.11 7.91
N TYR A 30 -19.99 -3.95 8.22
CA TYR A 30 -20.68 -2.65 8.19
C TYR A 30 -20.34 -1.79 9.41
N ARG A 31 -20.28 -2.37 10.61
CA ARG A 31 -19.82 -1.69 11.84
C ARG A 31 -18.35 -1.29 11.75
N SER A 32 -17.52 -2.11 11.10
CA SER A 32 -16.10 -1.84 10.86
C SER A 32 -15.84 -1.03 9.58
N GLY A 33 -16.73 -1.10 8.59
CA GLY A 33 -16.56 -0.53 7.25
C GLY A 33 -17.14 0.86 7.02
N ALA A 34 -17.77 1.48 8.03
CA ALA A 34 -18.22 2.87 7.97
C ALA A 34 -17.45 3.82 8.91
N SER A 35 -16.37 3.35 9.55
CA SER A 35 -15.37 4.26 10.11
C SER A 35 -14.62 4.89 8.95
N ARG A 36 -14.70 6.21 8.81
CA ARG A 36 -14.09 7.05 7.75
C ARG A 36 -12.55 6.89 7.55
N SER A 37 -11.92 5.92 8.19
CA SER A 37 -10.47 5.77 8.40
C SER A 37 -10.05 4.30 8.52
N GLY A 38 -10.51 3.43 7.62
CA GLY A 38 -10.05 2.04 7.55
C GLY A 38 -8.61 1.91 7.01
N PRO A 39 -7.98 0.71 7.09
CA PRO A 39 -6.61 0.47 6.62
C PRO A 39 -6.37 0.88 5.17
N PHE A 40 -7.37 0.73 4.30
CA PHE A 40 -7.30 1.15 2.90
C PHE A 40 -7.16 2.67 2.75
N THR A 41 -7.88 3.46 3.55
CA THR A 41 -7.77 4.92 3.55
C THR A 41 -6.38 5.36 3.96
N ALA A 42 -5.77 4.70 4.95
CA ALA A 42 -4.41 4.99 5.38
C ALA A 42 -3.38 4.74 4.27
N VAL A 43 -3.51 3.62 3.54
CA VAL A 43 -2.64 3.30 2.39
C VAL A 43 -2.78 4.34 1.28
N ILE A 44 -4.01 4.76 0.96
CA ILE A 44 -4.25 5.83 -0.02
C ILE A 44 -3.62 7.16 0.44
N ASP A 45 -3.72 7.49 1.72
CA ASP A 45 -3.16 8.72 2.27
C ASP A 45 -1.62 8.71 2.23
N ASP A 46 -1.01 7.59 2.61
CA ASP A 46 0.43 7.37 2.49
C ASP A 46 0.88 7.50 1.03
N PHE A 47 0.17 6.88 0.09
CA PHE A 47 0.45 7.01 -1.35
C PHE A 47 0.38 8.46 -1.84
N ARG A 48 -0.68 9.20 -1.46
CA ARG A 48 -0.80 10.63 -1.80
C ARG A 48 0.36 11.43 -1.21
N THR A 49 0.81 11.08 -0.02
CA THR A 49 1.95 11.74 0.63
C THR A 49 3.25 11.47 -0.13
N LEU A 50 3.48 10.24 -0.62
CA LEU A 50 4.62 9.94 -1.50
C LEU A 50 4.64 10.81 -2.76
N VAL A 51 3.49 10.99 -3.41
CA VAL A 51 3.37 11.85 -4.60
C VAL A 51 3.70 13.30 -4.25
N ARG A 52 3.16 13.84 -3.16
CA ARG A 52 3.46 15.22 -2.73
C ARG A 52 4.94 15.41 -2.40
N LEU A 53 5.56 14.42 -1.75
CA LEU A 53 6.99 14.43 -1.45
C LEU A 53 7.82 14.58 -2.72
N VAL A 54 7.57 13.73 -3.74
CA VAL A 54 8.30 13.80 -5.01
C VAL A 54 8.09 15.13 -5.74
N VAL A 55 6.86 15.67 -5.70
CA VAL A 55 6.57 16.99 -6.29
C VAL A 55 7.32 18.11 -5.56
N ALA A 56 7.32 18.11 -4.23
CA ALA A 56 8.04 19.08 -3.41
C ALA A 56 9.56 19.01 -3.64
N TYR A 57 10.10 17.79 -3.78
CA TYR A 57 11.50 17.56 -4.12
C TYR A 57 11.84 18.10 -5.51
N GLY A 58 11.03 17.79 -6.53
CA GLY A 58 11.22 18.25 -7.91
C GLY A 58 11.14 19.78 -8.05
N ARG A 59 10.32 20.43 -7.20
CA ARG A 59 10.25 21.91 -7.11
C ARG A 59 11.38 22.52 -6.28
N GLY A 60 12.17 21.70 -5.59
CA GLY A 60 13.24 22.17 -4.71
C GLY A 60 12.77 22.72 -3.36
N HIS A 61 11.49 22.55 -3.01
CA HIS A 61 10.94 23.02 -1.72
C HIS A 61 11.34 22.12 -0.56
N TYR A 62 11.57 20.82 -0.82
CA TYR A 62 11.94 19.84 0.20
C TYR A 62 13.16 19.02 -0.26
N ARG A 63 14.20 18.92 0.57
CA ARG A 63 15.42 18.16 0.28
C ARG A 63 15.88 17.26 1.43
N GLU A 64 15.11 17.19 2.51
CA GLU A 64 15.45 16.46 3.73
C GLU A 64 15.05 14.98 3.63
N ILE A 65 15.51 14.32 2.57
CA ILE A 65 15.28 12.89 2.34
C ILE A 65 16.58 12.23 1.87
N PRO A 66 16.96 11.05 2.42
CA PRO A 66 18.09 10.29 1.92
C PRO A 66 17.90 9.94 0.42
N PRO A 67 18.96 10.02 -0.41
CA PRO A 67 18.86 9.70 -1.83
C PRO A 67 18.31 8.29 -2.10
N ASP A 68 18.70 7.32 -1.28
CA ASP A 68 18.23 5.93 -1.40
C ASP A 68 16.73 5.81 -1.11
N SER A 69 16.24 6.48 -0.06
CA SER A 69 14.81 6.53 0.27
C SER A 69 14.02 7.21 -0.85
N LEU A 70 14.53 8.31 -1.42
CA LEU A 70 13.89 8.97 -2.55
C LEU A 70 13.85 8.07 -3.79
N ALA A 71 14.93 7.36 -4.10
CA ALA A 71 14.97 6.40 -5.20
C ALA A 71 13.93 5.29 -5.00
N LEU A 72 13.76 4.80 -3.77
CA LEU A 72 12.77 3.79 -3.42
C LEU A 72 11.33 4.32 -3.57
N VAL A 73 11.07 5.57 -3.15
CA VAL A 73 9.77 6.24 -3.37
C VAL A 73 9.46 6.34 -4.87
N VAL A 74 10.41 6.84 -5.66
CA VAL A 74 10.23 6.99 -7.12
C VAL A 74 9.99 5.65 -7.79
N ALA A 75 10.76 4.61 -7.43
CA ALA A 75 10.57 3.26 -7.94
C ALA A 75 9.18 2.71 -7.59
N GLY A 76 8.72 2.89 -6.35
CA GLY A 76 7.39 2.48 -5.93
C GLY A 76 6.27 3.21 -6.67
N LEU A 77 6.41 4.52 -6.92
CA LEU A 77 5.43 5.29 -7.69
C LEU A 77 5.40 4.88 -9.17
N LEU A 78 6.56 4.68 -9.80
CA LEU A 78 6.65 4.22 -11.18
C LEU A 78 6.00 2.85 -11.37
N TYR A 79 6.21 1.94 -10.41
CA TYR A 79 5.59 0.62 -10.41
C TYR A 79 4.05 0.70 -10.39
N VAL A 80 3.47 1.64 -9.64
CA VAL A 80 2.00 1.81 -9.59
C VAL A 80 1.44 2.39 -10.89
N VAL A 81 2.16 3.31 -11.54
CA VAL A 81 1.70 3.97 -12.77
C VAL A 81 1.84 3.07 -13.99
N SER A 82 2.95 2.34 -14.10
CA SER A 82 3.20 1.40 -15.18
C SER A 82 3.95 0.19 -14.61
N PRO A 83 3.22 -0.85 -14.16
CA PRO A 83 3.83 -2.07 -13.62
C PRO A 83 4.81 -2.77 -14.57
N LEU A 84 4.73 -2.46 -15.88
CA LEU A 84 5.50 -3.08 -16.95
C LEU A 84 6.69 -2.24 -17.44
N ASP A 85 6.70 -0.90 -17.25
CA ASP A 85 7.81 -0.05 -17.76
C ASP A 85 9.00 0.10 -16.78
N ALA A 86 8.79 -0.11 -15.48
CA ALA A 86 9.83 0.13 -14.47
C ALA A 86 10.87 -1.00 -14.35
N ILE A 87 10.64 -2.12 -15.06
CA ILE A 87 11.56 -3.26 -15.11
C ILE A 87 12.23 -3.24 -16.49
N PRO A 88 13.33 -2.49 -16.68
CA PRO A 88 14.20 -2.77 -17.81
C PRO A 88 14.69 -4.23 -17.69
N ASP A 89 14.88 -4.92 -18.81
CA ASP A 89 15.15 -6.35 -18.99
C ASP A 89 16.41 -6.91 -18.25
N VAL A 90 16.57 -6.71 -16.94
CA VAL A 90 17.82 -7.00 -16.19
C VAL A 90 17.68 -7.93 -14.98
N VAL A 91 16.49 -8.45 -14.63
CA VAL A 91 16.40 -9.37 -13.48
C VAL A 91 15.67 -10.68 -13.79
N PRO A 92 16.41 -11.73 -14.22
CA PRO A 92 15.91 -13.09 -14.23
C PRO A 92 15.61 -13.53 -12.78
N GLY A 93 14.35 -13.81 -12.46
CA GLY A 93 13.96 -14.40 -11.16
C GLY A 93 13.01 -13.57 -10.28
N VAL A 94 12.63 -12.35 -10.69
CA VAL A 94 11.60 -11.53 -9.99
C VAL A 94 10.21 -11.80 -10.57
N GLY A 95 9.90 -13.07 -10.81
CA GLY A 95 8.53 -13.47 -11.03
C GLY A 95 7.79 -13.44 -9.69
N TYR A 96 6.64 -12.78 -9.63
CA TYR A 96 5.61 -12.92 -8.59
C TYR A 96 5.71 -12.06 -7.32
N LEU A 97 6.10 -10.79 -7.41
CA LEU A 97 5.67 -9.84 -6.39
C LEU A 97 4.22 -9.44 -6.68
N ASP A 98 3.29 -9.88 -5.82
CA ASP A 98 1.88 -9.46 -5.84
C ASP A 98 1.82 -7.93 -5.69
N ASP A 99 1.13 -7.24 -6.61
CA ASP A 99 1.25 -5.78 -6.80
C ASP A 99 0.97 -4.96 -5.53
N ALA A 100 0.10 -5.47 -4.66
CA ALA A 100 -0.24 -4.85 -3.38
C ALA A 100 0.86 -4.99 -2.31
N VAL A 101 1.68 -6.05 -2.39
CA VAL A 101 2.75 -6.31 -1.42
C VAL A 101 3.92 -5.35 -1.63
N VAL A 102 4.25 -5.03 -2.89
CA VAL A 102 5.33 -4.08 -3.24
C VAL A 102 5.03 -2.71 -2.66
N VAL A 103 3.83 -2.18 -2.92
CA VAL A 103 3.43 -0.84 -2.46
C VAL A 103 3.43 -0.78 -0.93
N GLY A 104 2.87 -1.80 -0.27
CA GLY A 104 2.88 -1.89 1.19
C GLY A 104 4.30 -1.96 1.77
N TRP A 105 5.21 -2.67 1.11
CA TRP A 105 6.62 -2.75 1.52
C TRP A 105 7.34 -1.41 1.32
N VAL A 106 7.16 -0.72 0.19
CA VAL A 106 7.75 0.60 -0.04
C VAL A 106 7.29 1.59 1.02
N ILE A 107 5.97 1.71 1.24
CA ILE A 107 5.40 2.60 2.26
C ILE A 107 5.99 2.31 3.64
N LYS A 108 6.14 1.03 4.00
CA LYS A 108 6.73 0.62 5.27
C LYS A 108 8.22 1.00 5.35
N SER A 109 8.96 0.82 4.26
CA SER A 109 10.40 1.09 4.20
C SER A 109 10.73 2.58 4.28
N VAL A 110 9.84 3.46 3.78
CA VAL A 110 10.04 4.92 3.81
C VAL A 110 9.15 5.63 4.84
N ARG A 111 8.68 4.89 5.86
CA ARG A 111 7.70 5.43 6.80
C ARG A 111 8.22 6.63 7.57
N GLN A 112 9.48 6.59 7.96
CA GLN A 112 10.13 7.67 8.72
C GLN A 112 10.21 8.95 7.87
N GLU A 113 10.56 8.82 6.60
CA GLU A 113 10.65 9.91 5.63
C GLU A 113 9.27 10.51 5.33
N LEU A 114 8.23 9.67 5.21
CA LEU A 114 6.86 10.13 5.06
C LEU A 114 6.40 10.96 6.27
N ASP A 115 6.69 10.48 7.49
CA ASP A 115 6.29 11.18 8.71
C ASP A 115 7.09 12.48 8.90
N ALA A 116 8.39 12.50 8.53
CA ALA A 116 9.20 13.72 8.49
C ALA A 116 8.68 14.74 7.47
N PHE A 117 8.33 14.29 6.27
CA PHE A 117 7.75 15.14 5.23
C PHE A 117 6.41 15.75 5.68
N ARG A 118 5.53 14.95 6.31
CA ARG A 118 4.26 15.44 6.88
C ARG A 118 4.48 16.50 7.96
N ALA A 119 5.46 16.29 8.85
CA ALA A 119 5.80 17.27 9.88
C ALA A 119 6.28 18.59 9.26
N TRP A 120 7.07 18.52 8.19
CA TRP A 120 7.49 19.69 7.43
C TRP A 120 6.31 20.38 6.70
N GLU A 121 5.37 19.62 6.14
CA GLU A 121 4.15 20.19 5.54
C GLU A 121 3.28 20.95 6.56
N LEU A 122 3.20 20.46 7.80
CA LEU A 122 2.45 21.12 8.89
C LEU A 122 3.14 22.38 9.42
N GLY A 123 4.44 22.51 9.21
CA GLY A 123 5.24 23.67 9.63
C GLY A 123 5.33 24.80 8.61
N GLN A 124 4.75 24.63 7.41
CA GLN A 124 4.58 25.67 6.39
C GLN A 124 3.31 26.49 6.64
#